data_AF-A0AAE2BXT5-F1
#
_entry.id   AF-A0AAE2BXT5-F1
#
_cell.length_a   1.000
_cell.length_b   1.000
_cell.length_c   1.000
_cell.angle_alpha   90.00
_cell.angle_beta   90.00
_cell.angle_gamma   90.00
#
_symmetry.space_group_name_H-M   'P 1'
#
loop_
_entity.id
_entity.type
_entity.pdbx_description
1 polymer ?
#
loop_
_entity_poly.entity_id
_entity_poly.type
_entity_poly.pdbx_seq_one_letter_code
_entity_poly.pdbx_strand_id
1 'polypeptide(L)'
;MGFRLGGIAQTTEKLRRTLSPRKANVSTYNDVPKGHFPVYVGEMHTRFVVPICYLNHPLFQDLLHLAEEEFGYNHPMGGLTIPCPEDYFLSLTSQLSSSQMALSF
;
A
#
# COMPACT_ATOMS: atom_id res chain seq x y z
N MET A 1 -28.04 -12.31 -68.49
CA MET A 1 -27.16 -12.96 -67.49
C MET A 1 -27.54 -12.38 -66.13
N GLY A 2 -28.12 -13.21 -65.25
CA GLY A 2 -28.82 -12.77 -64.04
C GLY A 2 -27.88 -12.40 -62.89
N PHE A 3 -28.23 -11.32 -62.20
CA PHE A 3 -27.58 -10.81 -61.00
C PHE A 3 -27.84 -11.76 -59.83
N ARG A 4 -26.77 -12.25 -59.18
CA ARG A 4 -26.87 -13.10 -57.99
C ARG A 4 -27.02 -12.24 -56.74
N LEU A 5 -28.17 -12.40 -56.08
CA LEU A 5 -28.43 -11.95 -54.72
C LEU A 5 -27.48 -12.71 -53.75
N GLY A 6 -26.57 -11.97 -53.12
CA GLY A 6 -25.71 -12.46 -52.03
C GLY A 6 -26.27 -12.03 -50.69
N GLY A 7 -26.43 -13.00 -49.78
CA GLY A 7 -27.15 -12.83 -48.52
C GLY A 7 -26.58 -11.80 -47.55
N ILE A 8 -27.49 -11.12 -46.86
CA ILE A 8 -27.24 -10.29 -45.68
C ILE A 8 -26.96 -11.20 -44.47
N ALA A 9 -25.70 -11.54 -44.26
CA ALA A 9 -25.23 -12.10 -42.99
C ALA A 9 -24.89 -10.96 -42.03
N GLN A 10 -25.48 -11.04 -40.85
CA GLN A 10 -25.35 -10.08 -39.75
C GLN A 10 -23.90 -9.94 -39.31
N THR A 11 -23.38 -8.71 -39.23
CA THR A 11 -22.16 -8.45 -38.46
C THR A 11 -22.39 -7.26 -37.57
N THR A 12 -22.61 -7.59 -36.30
CA THR A 12 -22.72 -6.66 -35.19
C THR A 12 -21.54 -5.69 -35.18
N GLU A 13 -21.88 -4.41 -35.04
CA GLU A 13 -20.96 -3.31 -34.81
C GLU A 13 -20.25 -3.56 -33.47
N LYS A 14 -19.16 -4.31 -33.52
CA LYS A 14 -18.30 -4.59 -32.38
C LYS A 14 -17.53 -3.32 -32.08
N LEU A 15 -18.20 -2.43 -31.35
CA LEU A 15 -17.73 -1.14 -30.87
C LEU A 15 -16.33 -1.35 -30.27
N ARG A 16 -15.31 -1.02 -31.06
CA ARG A 16 -13.90 -1.05 -30.66
C ARG A 16 -13.70 0.14 -29.74
N ARG A 17 -14.26 0.07 -28.53
CA ARG A 17 -13.84 0.95 -27.43
C ARG A 17 -12.41 0.54 -27.15
N THR A 18 -11.49 1.37 -27.64
CA THR A 18 -10.09 1.39 -27.27
C THR A 18 -10.01 1.43 -25.75
N LEU A 19 -9.90 0.26 -25.13
CA LEU A 19 -9.42 0.16 -23.77
C LEU A 19 -7.93 0.51 -23.85
N SER A 20 -7.64 1.81 -23.82
CA SER A 20 -6.38 2.22 -23.20
C SER A 20 -6.32 1.47 -21.88
N PRO A 21 -5.21 0.79 -21.53
CA PRO A 21 -5.01 0.39 -20.16
C PRO A 21 -4.96 1.71 -19.39
N ARG A 22 -6.11 2.14 -18.88
CA ARG A 22 -6.19 3.08 -17.78
C ARG A 22 -5.37 2.36 -16.74
N LYS A 23 -4.12 2.80 -16.58
CA LYS A 23 -3.22 2.42 -15.49
C LYS A 23 -4.05 2.73 -14.26
N ALA A 24 -4.79 1.73 -13.79
CA ALA A 24 -5.44 1.80 -12.51
C ALA A 24 -4.30 2.19 -11.57
N ASN A 25 -4.52 3.20 -10.74
CA ASN A 25 -3.67 3.40 -9.58
C ASN A 25 -3.78 2.11 -8.77
N VAL A 26 -2.95 1.12 -9.13
CA VAL A 26 -2.65 -0.04 -8.31
C VAL A 26 -1.96 0.60 -7.12
N SER A 27 -2.73 0.77 -6.06
CA SER A 27 -2.19 1.05 -4.74
C SER A 27 -1.02 0.08 -4.56
N THR A 28 0.14 0.62 -4.22
CA THR A 28 1.44 -0.05 -4.04
C THR A 28 1.45 -1.12 -2.94
N TYR A 29 0.27 -1.57 -2.51
CA TYR A 29 0.01 -2.62 -1.55
C TYR A 29 0.58 -3.98 -1.99
N ASN A 30 0.73 -4.21 -3.30
CA ASN A 30 1.29 -5.46 -3.83
C ASN A 30 2.78 -5.68 -3.50
N ASP A 31 3.48 -4.65 -3.05
CA ASP A 31 4.91 -4.70 -2.74
C ASP A 31 5.20 -5.04 -1.27
N VAL A 32 4.15 -5.12 -0.43
CA VAL A 32 4.29 -5.42 0.99
C VAL A 32 4.03 -6.92 1.23
N PRO A 33 4.99 -7.67 1.78
CA PRO A 33 4.77 -9.08 2.10
C PRO A 33 3.69 -9.22 3.17
N LYS A 34 3.00 -10.37 3.17
CA LYS A 34 2.00 -10.69 4.19
C LYS A 34 2.61 -10.59 5.59
N GLY A 35 1.86 -10.06 6.54
CA GLY A 35 2.33 -9.84 7.91
C GLY A 35 3.26 -8.64 8.06
N HIS A 36 3.36 -7.77 7.05
CA HIS A 36 4.05 -6.49 7.14
C HIS A 36 3.11 -5.36 6.72
N PHE A 37 3.48 -4.14 7.08
CA PHE A 37 2.75 -2.93 6.68
C PHE A 37 3.71 -1.80 6.32
N PRO A 38 3.31 -0.90 5.39
CA PRO A 38 4.12 0.24 5.01
C PRO A 38 3.96 1.39 6.03
N VAL A 39 5.08 1.97 6.42
CA VAL A 39 5.19 3.15 7.29
C VAL A 39 6.00 4.22 6.58
N TYR A 40 5.51 5.45 6.58
CA TYR A 40 6.18 6.62 6.04
C TYR A 40 6.71 7.45 7.20
N VAL A 41 8.00 7.74 7.22
CA VAL A 41 8.69 8.39 8.34
C VAL A 41 9.45 9.61 7.84
N GLY A 42 9.50 10.67 8.67
CA GLY A 42 10.25 11.88 8.41
C GLY A 42 9.59 12.81 7.36
N GLU A 43 10.21 13.97 7.14
CA GLU A 43 9.70 15.00 6.21
C GLU A 43 9.65 14.53 4.75
N MET A 44 10.57 13.63 4.38
CA MET A 44 10.62 13.04 3.03
C MET A 44 9.62 11.90 2.84
N HIS A 45 8.87 11.53 3.89
CA HIS A 45 7.97 10.37 3.90
C HIS A 45 8.68 9.12 3.36
N THR A 46 9.84 8.81 3.93
CA THR A 46 10.63 7.64 3.54
C THR A 46 9.86 6.38 3.91
N ARG A 47 9.68 5.48 2.94
CA ARG A 47 8.87 4.26 3.10
C ARG A 47 9.68 3.14 3.75
N PHE A 48 9.22 2.68 4.90
CA PHE A 48 9.69 1.50 5.61
C PHE A 48 8.63 0.41 5.59
N VAL A 49 9.06 -0.85 5.57
CA VAL A 49 8.18 -2.01 5.68
C VAL A 49 8.50 -2.71 6.98
N VAL A 50 7.56 -2.69 7.92
CA VAL A 50 7.75 -3.25 9.25
C VAL A 50 6.79 -4.41 9.51
N PRO A 51 7.19 -5.40 10.33
CA PRO A 51 6.31 -6.50 10.72
C PRO A 51 5.09 -6.02 11.52
N ILE A 52 3.93 -6.64 11.31
CA ILE A 52 2.69 -6.30 12.04
C ILE A 52 2.79 -6.54 13.54
N CYS A 53 3.71 -7.40 13.99
CA CYS A 53 3.91 -7.68 15.41
C CYS A 53 4.42 -6.46 16.20
N TYR A 54 4.99 -5.44 15.54
CA TYR A 54 5.36 -4.19 16.21
C TYR A 54 4.14 -3.38 16.67
N LEU A 55 2.98 -3.52 16.01
CA LEU A 55 1.74 -2.82 16.40
C LEU A 55 1.25 -3.19 17.81
N ASN A 56 1.62 -4.37 18.31
CA ASN A 56 1.25 -4.81 19.65
C ASN A 56 2.24 -4.35 20.74
N HIS A 57 3.35 -3.71 20.36
CA HIS A 57 4.33 -3.25 21.34
C HIS A 57 3.91 -1.88 21.91
N PRO A 58 3.93 -1.68 23.23
CA PRO A 58 3.49 -0.42 23.86
C PRO A 58 4.21 0.81 23.30
N LEU A 59 5.54 0.74 23.13
CA LEU A 59 6.31 1.84 22.52
C LEU A 59 5.86 2.20 21.09
N PHE A 60 5.39 1.21 20.31
CA PHE A 60 4.88 1.49 18.97
C PHE A 60 3.46 2.05 19.04
N GLN A 61 2.65 1.62 20.00
CA GLN A 61 1.32 2.19 20.24
C GLN A 61 1.39 3.65 20.67
N ASP A 62 2.38 4.04 21.49
CA ASP A 62 2.59 5.45 21.83
C ASP A 62 2.93 6.28 20.57
N LEU A 63 3.77 5.75 19.69
CA LEU A 63 4.07 6.36 18.39
C LEU A 63 2.84 6.48 17.49
N LEU A 64 1.97 5.47 17.49
CA LEU A 64 0.71 5.49 16.74
C LEU A 64 -0.24 6.57 17.26
N HIS A 65 -0.37 6.73 18.58
CA HIS A 65 -1.19 7.78 19.16
C HIS A 65 -0.68 9.18 18.80
N LEU A 66 0.64 9.38 18.84
CA LEU A 66 1.24 10.65 18.40
C LEU A 66 0.98 10.92 16.92
N ALA A 67 1.11 9.89 16.08
CA ALA A 67 0.81 10.00 14.66
C ALA A 67 -0.67 10.29 14.38
N GLU A 68 -1.57 9.68 15.14
CA GLU A 68 -3.01 9.94 15.06
C GLU A 68 -3.36 11.37 15.49
N GLU A 69 -2.74 11.89 16.55
CA GLU A 69 -2.99 13.26 17.01
C GLU A 69 -2.56 14.30 15.96
N GLU A 70 -1.44 14.05 15.25
CA GLU A 70 -0.90 15.00 14.26
C GLU A 70 -1.54 14.85 12.87
N PHE A 71 -1.69 13.62 12.37
CA PHE A 71 -2.17 13.36 11.01
C PHE A 71 -3.61 12.83 10.93
N GLY A 72 -4.21 12.48 12.07
CA GLY A 72 -5.48 11.76 12.11
C GLY A 72 -5.40 10.42 11.39
N TYR A 73 -6.54 9.98 10.86
CA TYR A 73 -6.66 8.73 10.10
C TYR A 73 -6.53 8.91 8.58
N ASN A 74 -6.29 10.13 8.11
CA ASN A 74 -6.30 10.44 6.69
C ASN A 74 -4.91 10.22 6.07
N HIS A 75 -4.64 8.99 5.65
CA HIS A 75 -3.38 8.65 5.00
C HIS A 75 -3.58 8.41 3.49
N PRO A 76 -3.37 9.43 2.64
CA PRO A 76 -3.60 9.32 1.20
C PRO A 76 -2.69 8.28 0.51
N MET A 77 -1.56 7.94 1.15
CA MET A 77 -0.59 6.95 0.65
C MET A 77 -0.92 5.50 1.05
N GLY A 78 -2.05 5.26 1.72
CA GLY A 78 -2.52 3.92 2.06
C GLY A 78 -1.64 3.17 3.07
N GLY A 79 -0.82 3.89 3.84
CA GLY A 79 0.06 3.37 4.89
C GLY A 79 0.13 4.32 6.06
N LEU A 80 0.77 3.90 7.14
CA LEU A 80 0.88 4.70 8.36
C LEU A 80 1.91 5.82 8.16
N THR A 81 1.62 7.04 8.58
CA THR A 81 2.59 8.16 8.54
C THR A 81 2.97 8.51 9.97
N ILE A 82 4.27 8.48 10.29
CA ILE A 82 4.77 8.73 11.65
C ILE A 82 5.57 10.04 11.66
N PRO A 83 5.20 11.01 12.52
CA PRO A 83 5.93 12.26 12.70
C PRO A 83 7.13 12.05 13.62
N CYS A 84 8.12 11.31 13.16
CA CYS A 84 9.37 11.21 13.88
C CYS A 84 10.56 11.25 12.91
N PRO A 85 11.75 11.65 13.40
CA PRO A 85 12.97 11.55 12.61
C PRO A 85 13.23 10.10 12.20
N GLU A 86 13.78 9.91 11.00
CA GLU A 86 14.13 8.58 10.49
C GLU A 86 15.07 7.83 11.44
N ASP A 87 16.06 8.53 12.01
CA ASP A 87 17.01 7.95 12.98
C ASP A 87 16.32 7.41 14.24
N TYR A 88 15.30 8.11 14.73
CA TYR A 88 14.54 7.67 15.90
C TYR A 88 13.74 6.41 15.60
N PHE A 89 13.07 6.37 14.44
CA PHE A 89 12.34 5.19 13.99
C PHE A 89 13.24 3.98 13.79
N LEU A 90 14.44 4.16 13.21
CA LEU A 90 15.44 3.11 13.03
C LEU A 90 15.94 2.57 14.38
N SER A 91 16.24 3.46 15.33
CA SER A 91 16.63 3.05 16.69
C SER A 91 15.52 2.26 17.38
N LEU A 92 14.28 2.73 17.27
CA LEU A 92 13.13 2.07 17.88
C LEU A 92 12.86 0.70 17.24
N THR A 93 12.85 0.60 15.92
CA THR A 93 12.69 -0.68 15.22
C THR A 93 13.84 -1.65 15.54
N SER A 94 15.07 -1.17 15.68
CA SER A 94 16.21 -1.98 16.15
C SER A 94 15.96 -2.52 17.56
N GLN A 95 15.48 -1.69 18.49
CA GLN A 95 15.15 -2.12 19.85
C GLN A 95 14.01 -3.14 19.87
N LEU A 96 12.94 -2.88 19.12
CA LEU A 96 11.80 -3.81 18.97
C LEU A 96 12.24 -5.17 18.39
N SER A 97 13.16 -5.16 17.42
CA SER A 97 13.71 -6.38 16.84
C SER A 97 14.49 -7.22 17.86
N SER A 98 15.24 -6.56 18.75
CA SER A 98 15.99 -7.22 19.82
C SER A 98 15.07 -7.78 20.90
N SER A 99 13.97 -7.09 21.21
CA SER A 99 12.97 -7.54 22.18
C SER A 99 12.10 -8.69 21.65
N GLN A 100 11.91 -8.78 20.34
CA GLN A 100 11.07 -9.81 19.72
C GLN A 100 11.73 -11.19 19.64
N MET A 101 13.06 -11.26 19.71
CA MET A 101 13.78 -12.55 19.89
C MET A 101 13.49 -13.20 21.26
N ALA A 102 13.01 -12.45 22.25
CA ALA A 102 12.72 -12.98 23.59
C ALA A 102 11.33 -13.63 23.73
N LEU A 103 10.43 -13.49 22.74
CA LEU A 103 9.07 -14.03 22.78
C LEU A 103 8.87 -15.29 21.92
N SER A 104 9.97 -15.90 21.48
CA SER A 104 9.98 -17.17 20.74
C SER A 104 10.69 -18.26 21.55
N PHE A 105 10.20 -18.55 22.76
CA PHE A 105 10.57 -19.76 23.52
C PHE A 105 9.34 -20.32 24.24
#